data_AF-A2G123-F1
#
_entry.id   AF-A2G123-F1
#
_cell.length_a   1.000
_cell.length_b   1.000
_cell.length_c   1.000
_cell.angle_alpha   90.00
_cell.angle_beta   90.00
_cell.angle_gamma   90.00
#
_symmetry.space_group_name_H-M   'P 1'
#
loop_
_entity.id
_entity.type
_entity.pdbx_description
1 polymer ?
#
loop_
_entity_poly.entity_id
_entity_poly.type
_entity_poly.pdbx_seq_one_letter_code
_entity_poly.pdbx_strand_id
1 'polypeptide(L)'
;MTQLLRWTEHRPLALVVDRYTSHISDGAVNFALQHDIDLIFVPTRATDDYQPLDRRVFGALKNIGQAICADLMFEDVISFTKAEAADIFMRSWRRLNKRTIKSAWAISNTDFAELIASEDDEEEDLDDGEFEEPATSTSESDDSNATD
;
A
#
# COMPACT_ATOMS: atom_id res chain seq x y z
N MET A 1 6.14 -3.17 -22.42
CA MET A 1 7.53 -2.69 -22.37
C MET A 1 7.70 -1.18 -22.62
N THR A 2 6.96 -0.56 -23.56
CA THR A 2 7.27 0.79 -24.08
C THR A 2 6.99 1.97 -23.12
N GLN A 3 6.04 1.86 -22.19
CA GLN A 3 5.69 2.97 -21.28
C GLN A 3 6.68 3.13 -20.12
N LEU A 4 7.12 2.03 -19.51
CA LEU A 4 8.03 2.06 -18.37
C LEU A 4 9.36 2.72 -18.76
N LEU A 5 9.96 2.28 -19.87
CA LEU A 5 11.20 2.85 -20.42
C LEU A 5 11.08 4.35 -20.71
N ARG A 6 9.88 4.79 -21.15
CA ARG A 6 9.61 6.20 -21.38
C ARG A 6 9.57 6.99 -20.06
N TRP A 7 8.94 6.46 -19.02
CA TRP A 7 8.84 7.14 -17.72
C TRP A 7 10.16 7.18 -16.97
N THR A 8 10.98 6.13 -17.09
CA THR A 8 12.29 6.08 -16.45
C THR A 8 13.37 6.80 -17.26
N GLU A 9 13.06 7.26 -18.47
CA GLU A 9 14.05 7.79 -19.41
C GLU A 9 15.21 6.80 -19.63
N HIS A 10 14.91 5.50 -19.66
CA HIS A 10 15.88 4.40 -19.74
C HIS A 10 16.85 4.31 -18.55
N ARG A 11 16.50 4.91 -17.40
CA ARG A 11 17.25 4.73 -16.15
C ARG A 11 16.75 3.51 -15.37
N PRO A 12 17.59 2.90 -14.53
CA PRO A 12 17.17 1.87 -13.60
C PRO A 12 16.01 2.36 -12.72
N LEU A 13 15.05 1.50 -12.45
CA LEU A 13 13.90 1.79 -11.61
C LEU A 13 13.97 0.97 -10.33
N ALA A 14 14.08 1.65 -9.20
CA ALA A 14 13.93 1.04 -7.89
C ALA A 14 12.58 1.42 -7.28
N LEU A 15 11.90 0.46 -6.68
CA LEU A 15 10.63 0.64 -5.99
C LEU A 15 10.76 0.20 -4.54
N VAL A 16 10.56 1.15 -3.62
CA VAL A 16 10.49 0.88 -2.18
C VAL A 16 9.07 0.48 -1.82
N VAL A 17 8.88 -0.72 -1.27
CA VAL A 17 7.57 -1.29 -0.92
C VAL A 17 7.60 -1.91 0.48
N ASP A 18 6.46 -1.91 1.15
CA ASP A 18 6.29 -2.71 2.37
C ASP A 18 6.19 -4.21 2.04
N ARG A 19 6.22 -5.06 3.08
CA ARG A 19 6.10 -6.52 2.97
C ARG A 19 4.65 -7.02 3.02
N TYR A 20 3.67 -6.20 2.63
CA TYR A 20 2.29 -6.68 2.58
C TYR A 20 2.16 -7.87 1.61
N THR A 21 1.30 -8.85 1.94
CA THR A 21 1.26 -10.16 1.27
C THR A 21 1.05 -10.06 -0.25
N SER A 22 0.29 -9.09 -0.73
CA SER A 22 0.12 -8.89 -2.18
C SER A 22 1.38 -8.34 -2.87
N HIS A 23 2.23 -7.59 -2.15
CA HIS A 23 3.46 -7.00 -2.68
C HIS A 23 4.62 -8.00 -2.76
N ILE A 24 4.66 -8.99 -1.86
CA ILE A 24 5.67 -10.07 -1.86
C ILE A 24 5.24 -11.31 -2.66
N SER A 25 4.02 -11.30 -3.21
CA SER A 25 3.52 -12.42 -4.01
C SER A 25 4.42 -12.72 -5.22
N ASP A 26 4.53 -13.99 -5.58
CA ASP A 26 5.32 -14.42 -6.75
C ASP A 26 4.91 -13.66 -8.02
N GLY A 27 3.62 -13.36 -8.18
CA GLY A 27 3.13 -12.58 -9.32
C GLY A 27 3.72 -11.16 -9.36
N ALA A 28 3.79 -10.49 -8.22
CA ALA A 28 4.35 -9.14 -8.11
C ALA A 28 5.88 -9.15 -8.32
N VAL A 29 6.58 -10.09 -7.68
CA VAL A 29 8.04 -10.24 -7.80
C VAL A 29 8.45 -10.60 -9.23
N ASN A 30 7.75 -11.55 -9.86
CA ASN A 30 8.02 -11.93 -11.24
C ASN A 30 7.73 -10.78 -12.21
N PHE A 31 6.69 -9.99 -11.98
CA PHE A 31 6.40 -8.81 -12.80
C PHE A 31 7.54 -7.78 -12.71
N ALA A 32 8.03 -7.50 -11.50
CA ALA A 32 9.15 -6.58 -11.29
C ALA A 32 10.42 -7.09 -12.00
N LEU A 33 10.74 -8.38 -11.86
CA LEU A 33 11.89 -9.01 -12.52
C LEU A 33 11.80 -8.94 -14.06
N GLN A 34 10.62 -9.22 -14.63
CA GLN A 34 10.38 -9.14 -16.08
C GLN A 34 10.52 -7.71 -16.64
N HIS A 35 10.38 -6.71 -15.77
CA HIS A 35 10.39 -5.30 -16.13
C HIS A 35 11.63 -4.53 -15.68
N ASP A 36 12.65 -5.21 -15.16
CA ASP A 36 13.90 -4.60 -14.68
C ASP A 36 13.61 -3.55 -13.59
N ILE A 37 12.74 -3.93 -12.64
CA ILE A 37 12.38 -3.13 -11.47
C ILE A 37 13.03 -3.75 -10.23
N ASP A 38 13.90 -2.99 -9.58
CA ASP A 38 14.52 -3.38 -8.33
C ASP A 38 13.53 -3.16 -7.17
N LEU A 39 13.03 -4.24 -6.58
CA LEU A 39 12.20 -4.16 -5.37
C LEU A 39 13.09 -4.03 -4.14
N ILE A 40 12.86 -2.98 -3.36
CA ILE A 40 13.48 -2.74 -2.06
C ILE A 40 12.38 -2.89 -1.01
N PHE A 41 12.42 -4.02 -0.29
CA PHE A 41 11.47 -4.27 0.78
C PHE A 41 11.88 -3.52 2.04
N VAL A 42 10.93 -2.78 2.59
CA VAL A 42 11.08 -2.16 3.90
C VAL A 42 11.10 -3.27 4.98
N PRO A 43 12.00 -3.20 5.98
CA PRO A 43 12.00 -4.12 7.11
C PRO A 43 10.63 -4.20 7.79
N THR A 44 10.34 -5.36 8.37
CA THR A 44 9.07 -5.59 9.07
C THR A 44 8.94 -4.59 10.22
N ARG A 45 7.75 -3.98 10.34
CA ARG A 45 7.42 -2.98 11.38
C ARG A 45 8.25 -1.68 11.34
N ALA A 46 8.92 -1.37 10.24
CA ALA A 46 9.74 -0.17 10.11
C ALA A 46 9.29 0.77 8.97
N THR A 47 7.99 0.74 8.61
CA THR A 47 7.44 1.58 7.54
C THR A 47 7.41 3.06 7.93
N ASP A 48 7.16 3.37 9.19
CA ASP A 48 7.22 4.72 9.74
C ASP A 48 8.63 5.32 9.79
N ASP A 49 9.67 4.49 9.72
CA ASP A 49 11.06 4.92 9.65
C ASP A 49 11.56 5.02 8.21
N TYR A 50 11.32 4.00 7.40
CA TYR A 50 11.98 3.84 6.10
C TYR A 50 11.09 4.04 4.89
N GLN A 51 9.76 3.94 5.01
CA GLN A 51 8.86 4.18 3.88
C GLN A 51 8.63 5.70 3.75
N PRO A 52 9.09 6.35 2.67
CA PRO A 52 9.00 7.81 2.54
C PRO A 52 7.57 8.33 2.62
N LEU A 53 6.60 7.53 2.14
CA LEU A 53 5.20 7.88 2.16
C LEU A 53 4.67 7.98 3.60
N ASP A 54 4.87 6.95 4.40
CA ASP A 54 4.36 6.85 5.77
C ASP A 54 5.05 7.84 6.70
N ARG A 55 6.39 7.90 6.68
CA ARG A 55 7.15 8.72 7.62
C ARG A 55 6.96 10.23 7.43
N ARG A 56 6.55 10.68 6.23
CA ARG A 56 6.51 12.13 5.94
C ARG A 56 5.39 12.60 5.04
N VAL A 57 5.14 11.92 3.92
CA VAL A 57 4.22 12.43 2.89
C VAL A 57 2.78 12.36 3.37
N PHE A 58 2.32 11.23 3.89
CA PHE A 58 0.93 11.06 4.33
C PHE A 58 0.58 11.94 5.52
N GLY A 59 1.48 12.13 6.49
CA GLY A 59 1.26 13.07 7.58
C GLY A 59 1.05 14.51 7.08
N ALA A 60 1.86 14.96 6.11
CA ALA A 60 1.70 16.27 5.52
C ALA A 60 0.41 16.40 4.71
N LEU A 61 0.06 15.39 3.90
CA LEU A 61 -1.19 15.37 3.14
C LEU A 61 -2.41 15.40 4.07
N LYS A 62 -2.39 14.64 5.16
CA LYS A 62 -3.46 14.62 6.16
C LYS A 62 -3.65 16.00 6.79
N ASN A 63 -2.58 16.69 7.16
CA ASN A 63 -2.66 18.04 7.72
C ASN A 63 -3.25 19.06 6.73
N ILE A 64 -2.84 19.00 5.46
CA ILE A 64 -3.40 19.87 4.42
C ILE A 64 -4.87 19.54 4.17
N GLY A 65 -5.22 18.25 4.10
CA GLY A 65 -6.58 17.77 3.91
C GLY A 65 -7.49 18.18 5.06
N GLN A 66 -7.02 18.07 6.31
CA GLN A 66 -7.75 18.52 7.50
C GLN A 66 -8.06 20.02 7.45
N ALA A 67 -7.11 20.85 7.00
CA ALA A 67 -7.37 22.28 6.83
C ALA A 67 -8.45 22.53 5.76
N ILE A 68 -8.40 21.83 4.63
CA ILE A 68 -9.42 21.93 3.58
C ILE A 68 -10.79 21.47 4.10
N CYS A 69 -10.85 20.35 4.83
CA CYS A 69 -12.09 19.86 5.42
C CYS A 69 -12.66 20.85 6.45
N ALA A 70 -11.80 21.46 7.28
CA ALA A 70 -12.22 22.45 8.25
C ALA A 70 -12.85 23.66 7.57
N ASP A 71 -12.26 24.17 6.48
CA ASP A 71 -12.82 25.26 5.69
C ASP A 71 -14.23 24.90 5.16
N LEU A 72 -14.41 23.68 4.63
CA LEU A 72 -15.69 23.20 4.11
C LEU A 72 -16.73 22.94 5.20
N MET A 73 -16.33 22.57 6.41
CA MET A 73 -17.25 22.39 7.54
C MET A 73 -17.88 23.71 7.99
N PHE A 74 -17.23 24.85 7.78
CA PHE A 74 -17.85 26.16 7.97
C PHE A 74 -18.93 26.48 6.92
N GLU A 75 -19.05 25.67 5.87
CA GLU A 75 -20.07 25.77 4.81
C GLU A 75 -21.23 24.77 5.02
N ASP A 76 -21.48 24.34 6.27
CA ASP A 76 -22.51 23.37 6.66
C ASP A 76 -22.37 21.96 6.05
N VAL A 77 -21.15 21.58 5.62
CA VAL A 77 -20.85 20.22 5.15
C VAL A 77 -20.69 19.26 6.33
N ILE A 78 -21.58 18.28 6.45
CA ILE A 78 -21.61 17.30 7.56
C ILE A 78 -20.84 16.02 7.22
N SER A 79 -20.69 15.68 5.94
CA SER A 79 -20.01 14.45 5.50
C SER A 79 -19.47 14.57 4.08
N PHE A 80 -18.50 13.72 3.74
CA PHE A 80 -17.92 13.65 2.41
C PHE A 80 -18.20 12.29 1.77
N THR A 81 -18.60 12.32 0.50
CA THR A 81 -18.62 11.16 -0.38
C THR A 81 -17.19 10.73 -0.74
N LYS A 82 -17.04 9.52 -1.31
CA LYS A 82 -15.74 9.03 -1.81
C LYS A 82 -15.15 9.94 -2.89
N ALA A 83 -15.99 10.50 -3.76
CA ALA A 83 -15.54 11.40 -4.84
C ALA A 83 -14.99 12.72 -4.27
N GLU A 84 -15.67 13.29 -3.27
CA GLU A 84 -15.22 14.50 -2.59
C GLU A 84 -13.93 14.24 -1.79
N ALA A 85 -13.83 13.10 -1.11
CA ALA A 85 -12.60 12.71 -0.43
C ALA A 85 -11.41 12.60 -1.41
N ALA A 86 -11.63 12.05 -2.61
CA ALA A 86 -10.61 11.99 -3.65
C ALA A 86 -10.22 13.38 -4.18
N ASP A 87 -11.19 14.29 -4.34
CA ASP A 87 -10.91 15.68 -4.71
C ASP A 87 -10.08 16.40 -3.63
N ILE A 88 -10.45 16.23 -2.35
CA ILE A 88 -9.69 16.78 -1.21
C ILE A 88 -8.26 16.22 -1.21
N PHE A 89 -8.08 14.93 -1.47
CA PHE A 89 -6.75 14.33 -1.60
C PHE A 89 -5.96 14.98 -2.75
N MET A 90 -6.56 15.15 -3.93
CA MET A 90 -5.90 15.78 -5.08
C MET A 90 -5.55 17.25 -4.83
N ARG A 91 -6.43 18.00 -4.15
CA ARG A 91 -6.17 19.38 -3.70
C ARG A 91 -5.01 19.42 -2.70
N SER A 92 -4.97 18.45 -1.78
CA SER A 92 -3.88 18.31 -0.81
C SER A 92 -2.55 18.01 -1.50
N TRP A 93 -2.56 17.08 -2.46
CA TRP A 93 -1.40 16.71 -3.27
C TRP A 93 -0.81 17.90 -4.03
N ARG A 94 -1.65 18.69 -4.70
CA ARG A 94 -1.21 19.90 -5.43
C ARG A 94 -0.59 20.96 -4.53
N ARG A 95 -0.96 21.00 -3.25
CA ARG A 95 -0.40 21.94 -2.24
C ARG A 95 0.84 21.39 -1.54
N LEU A 96 1.16 20.11 -1.71
CA LEU A 96 2.29 19.48 -1.04
C LEU A 96 3.61 20.09 -1.52
N ASN A 97 4.43 20.53 -0.57
CA ASN A 97 5.72 21.14 -0.90
C ASN A 97 6.71 20.07 -1.39
N LYS A 98 7.41 20.35 -2.50
CA LYS A 98 8.51 19.51 -3.00
C LYS A 98 9.60 19.26 -1.94
N ARG A 99 9.81 20.18 -1.01
CA ARG A 99 10.72 20.00 0.14
C ARG A 99 10.28 18.83 1.02
N THR A 100 8.98 18.66 1.26
CA THR A 100 8.45 17.54 2.04
C THR A 100 8.78 16.22 1.35
N ILE A 101 8.55 16.13 0.04
CA ILE A 101 8.89 14.95 -0.77
C ILE A 101 10.40 14.68 -0.67
N LYS A 102 11.25 15.67 -0.95
CA LYS A 102 12.71 15.49 -0.84
C LYS A 102 13.15 15.06 0.55
N SER A 103 12.60 15.68 1.60
CA SER A 103 12.93 15.33 2.98
C SER A 103 12.49 13.93 3.35
N ALA A 104 11.42 13.39 2.72
CA ALA A 104 10.97 12.02 2.95
C ALA A 104 12.02 10.98 2.53
N TRP A 105 12.88 11.30 1.56
CA TRP A 105 13.97 10.43 1.11
C TRP A 105 15.28 10.63 1.88
N ALA A 106 15.37 11.62 2.77
CA ALA A 106 16.54 11.85 3.60
C ALA A 106 16.53 10.93 4.82
N ILE A 107 16.84 9.65 4.59
CA ILE A 107 16.95 8.59 5.62
C ILE A 107 18.42 8.49 6.04
N SER A 108 18.67 8.34 7.35
CA SER A 108 20.02 8.14 7.90
C SER A 108 20.47 6.69 7.67
N ASN A 109 21.71 6.50 7.21
CA ASN A 109 22.28 5.16 7.01
C ASN A 109 22.62 4.44 8.32
N THR A 110 22.58 5.13 9.45
CA THR A 110 23.00 4.59 10.75
C THR A 110 22.01 3.55 11.28
N ASP A 111 20.75 3.62 10.85
CA ASP A 111 19.64 2.87 11.45
C ASP A 111 19.40 1.50 10.76
N PHE A 112 19.90 1.32 9.52
CA PHE A 112 19.61 0.13 8.71
C PHE A 112 20.40 -1.13 9.11
N ALA A 113 21.65 -0.99 9.56
CA ALA A 113 22.52 -2.14 9.84
C ALA A 113 22.10 -2.91 11.10
N GLU A 114 21.49 -2.22 12.07
CA GLU A 114 21.06 -2.80 13.34
C GLU A 114 19.76 -3.61 13.18
N LEU A 115 18.86 -3.18 12.30
CA LEU A 115 17.60 -3.89 11.99
C LEU A 115 17.81 -5.17 11.17
N ILE A 116 18.70 -5.15 10.17
CA ILE A 116 19.00 -6.37 9.38
C ILE A 116 19.57 -7.46 10.30
N ALA A 117 20.41 -7.07 11.27
CA ALA A 117 20.97 -8.01 12.24
C ALA A 117 19.93 -8.62 13.19
N SER A 118 18.76 -7.98 13.38
CA SER A 118 17.67 -8.51 14.20
C SER A 118 16.64 -9.33 13.42
N GLU A 119 16.52 -9.15 12.10
CA GLU A 119 15.58 -9.93 11.27
C GLU A 119 16.07 -11.38 11.03
N ASP A 120 17.39 -11.64 11.06
CA ASP A 120 17.96 -12.99 10.91
C ASP A 120 17.66 -13.93 12.10
N ASP A 121 17.22 -13.39 13.24
CA ASP A 121 16.90 -14.16 14.46
C ASP A 121 15.40 -14.51 14.59
N GLU A 122 14.52 -14.00 13.72
CA GLU A 122 13.06 -14.18 13.77
C GLU A 122 12.50 -14.85 12.50
N GLU A 123 13.02 -16.03 12.11
CA GLU A 123 12.22 -16.95 11.27
C GLU A 123 11.01 -17.45 12.10
N GLU A 124 9.93 -16.66 12.13
CA GLU A 124 8.63 -17.15 12.58
C GLU A 124 7.94 -17.91 11.44
N ASP A 125 7.69 -19.20 11.69
CA ASP A 125 6.90 -20.11 10.88
C ASP A 125 5.60 -19.43 10.42
N LEU A 126 5.47 -19.19 9.11
CA LEU A 126 4.20 -18.77 8.51
C LEU A 126 3.22 -19.94 8.62
N ASP A 127 2.40 -19.92 9.68
CA ASP A 127 1.20 -20.74 9.86
C ASP A 127 0.29 -20.55 8.64
N ASP A 128 0.21 -21.59 7.82
CA ASP A 128 -0.59 -21.69 6.62
C ASP A 128 -2.06 -21.86 7.01
N GLY A 129 -2.67 -20.76 7.42
CA GLY A 129 -4.10 -20.68 7.71
C GLY A 129 -4.93 -21.27 6.56
N GLU A 130 -5.39 -22.49 6.78
CA GLU A 130 -6.21 -23.31 5.90
C GLU A 130 -7.45 -22.51 5.46
N PHE A 131 -7.52 -22.19 4.17
CA PHE A 131 -8.65 -21.51 3.57
C PHE A 131 -9.83 -22.49 3.50
N GLU A 132 -10.77 -22.40 4.45
CA GLU A 132 -12.05 -23.10 4.34
C GLU A 132 -12.85 -22.56 3.14
N GLU A 133 -13.01 -23.40 2.12
CA GLU A 133 -13.89 -23.08 0.99
C GLU A 133 -15.34 -22.91 1.45
N PRO A 134 -16.07 -21.90 0.96
CA PRO A 134 -17.46 -21.71 1.33
C PRO A 134 -18.32 -22.86 0.79
N ALA A 135 -19.04 -23.52 1.71
CA ALA A 135 -19.95 -24.63 1.46
C ALA A 135 -20.89 -24.36 0.27
N THR A 136 -20.75 -25.18 -0.78
CA THR A 136 -21.76 -25.31 -1.84
C THR A 136 -23.04 -25.86 -1.23
N SER A 137 -24.08 -25.04 -1.13
CA SER A 137 -25.44 -25.49 -0.86
C SER A 137 -25.97 -26.25 -2.07
N THR A 138 -25.76 -27.56 -2.08
CA THR A 138 -26.56 -28.48 -2.88
C THR A 138 -27.92 -28.63 -2.21
N SER A 139 -28.94 -27.97 -2.75
CA SER A 139 -30.34 -28.30 -2.42
C SER A 139 -30.79 -29.42 -3.36
N GLU A 140 -30.57 -30.66 -2.96
CA GLU A 140 -31.33 -31.81 -3.43
C GLU A 140 -31.90 -32.52 -2.21
N SER A 141 -33.24 -32.53 -2.11
CA SER A 141 -33.99 -33.49 -1.31
C SER A 141 -35.32 -33.75 -1.99
N ASP A 142 -35.32 -34.79 -2.82
CA ASP A 142 -36.22 -35.94 -2.83
C ASP A 142 -37.73 -35.78 -2.55
N ASP A 143 -38.46 -36.18 -3.58
CA ASP A 143 -39.36 -37.35 -3.62
C ASP A 143 -40.78 -37.29 -2.99
N SER A 144 -41.67 -37.91 -3.76
CA SER A 144 -42.96 -38.51 -3.44
C SER A 144 -44.18 -37.61 -3.27
N ASN A 145 -45.06 -37.65 -4.28
CA ASN A 145 -46.47 -37.91 -3.99
C ASN A 145 -47.11 -38.72 -5.14
N ALA A 146 -47.34 -40.00 -4.87
CA ALA A 146 -48.24 -40.85 -5.63
C ALA A 146 -49.55 -40.97 -4.84
N THR A 147 -50.69 -40.68 -5.47
CA THR A 147 -51.94 -41.47 -5.37
C THR A 147 -53.06 -40.89 -6.23
N ASP A 148 -53.74 -41.82 -6.91
CA ASP A 148 -55.08 -41.82 -7.57
C ASP A 148 -55.39 -40.85 -8.72
#